data_AF-U2HB95-F1
#
_entry.id   AF-U2HB95-F1
#
_cell.length_a   1.000
_cell.length_b   1.000
_cell.length_c   1.000
_cell.angle_alpha   90.00
_cell.angle_beta   90.00
_cell.angle_gamma   90.00
#
_symmetry.space_group_name_H-M   'P 1'
#
loop_
_entity.id
_entity.type
_entity.pdbx_description
1 polymer ?
#
loop_
_entity_poly.entity_id
_entity_poly.type
_entity_poly.pdbx_seq_one_letter_code
_entity_poly.pdbx_strand_id
1 'polypeptide(L)'
;MGYAIQAIVRVKSLTGQFTLVEKLIKEIPECVTCFKVTGDDDFVCHFYLRSVDHLDEVLKRLHGKADTHTSIVKTAPLDRRLPPL
;
A
#
# COMPACT_ATOMS: atom_id res chain seq x y z
N MET A 1 -8.37 -18.20 -6.50
CA MET A 1 -8.47 -16.81 -5.99
C MET A 1 -8.05 -16.85 -4.54
N GLY A 2 -6.82 -16.43 -4.20
CA GLY A 2 -6.17 -16.73 -2.90
C GLY A 2 -5.87 -15.51 -2.02
N TYR A 3 -6.42 -14.34 -2.36
CA TYR A 3 -6.30 -13.13 -1.56
C TYR A 3 -7.59 -12.94 -0.76
N ALA A 4 -7.52 -13.13 0.54
CA ALA A 4 -8.67 -13.09 1.44
C ALA A 4 -8.93 -11.70 2.00
N ILE A 5 -7.92 -10.81 2.02
CA ILE A 5 -8.04 -9.48 2.61
C ILE A 5 -7.47 -8.40 1.69
N GLN A 6 -8.01 -7.19 1.84
CA GLN A 6 -7.53 -5.99 1.19
C GLN A 6 -7.05 -5.00 2.26
N ALA A 7 -5.99 -4.25 1.95
CA ALA A 7 -5.45 -3.25 2.87
C ALA A 7 -5.03 -1.99 2.12
N ILE A 8 -5.35 -0.83 2.70
CA ILE A 8 -4.80 0.45 2.29
C ILE A 8 -3.62 0.74 3.21
N VAL A 9 -2.44 0.88 2.63
CA VAL A 9 -1.20 1.19 3.35
C VAL A 9 -0.74 2.56 2.93
N ARG A 10 -0.68 3.49 3.89
CA ARG A 10 -0.05 4.79 3.70
C ARG A 10 1.41 4.68 4.11
N VAL A 11 2.30 5.20 3.29
CA VAL A 11 3.75 5.05 3.44
C VAL A 11 4.38 6.43 3.47
N LYS A 12 5.12 6.71 4.54
CA LYS A 12 5.91 7.92 4.73
C LYS A 12 7.38 7.54 4.72
N SER A 13 8.10 7.93 3.68
CA SER A 13 9.51 7.60 3.52
C SER A 13 10.35 8.37 4.53
N LEU A 14 11.40 7.74 5.05
CA LEU A 14 12.40 8.45 5.83
C LEU A 14 13.22 9.37 4.92
N THR A 15 13.88 10.37 5.51
CA THR A 15 14.69 11.36 4.79
C THR A 15 15.70 10.69 3.85
N GLY A 16 15.65 11.05 2.56
CA GLY A 16 16.55 10.50 1.52
C GLY A 16 16.15 9.12 0.98
N GLN A 17 15.12 8.46 1.54
CA GLN A 17 14.70 7.13 1.11
C GLN A 17 13.58 7.12 0.05
N PHE A 18 13.08 8.30 -0.33
CA PHE A 18 11.93 8.44 -1.24
C PHE A 18 12.05 7.57 -2.51
N THR A 19 13.14 7.71 -3.26
CA THR A 19 13.36 6.96 -4.51
C THR A 19 13.49 5.46 -4.28
N LEU A 20 14.11 5.06 -3.17
CA LEU A 20 14.26 3.65 -2.80
C LEU A 20 12.91 3.03 -2.44
N VAL A 21 12.11 3.72 -1.61
CA VAL A 21 10.76 3.31 -1.21
C VAL A 21 9.86 3.18 -2.44
N GLU A 22 9.88 4.15 -3.35
CA GLU A 22 9.12 4.10 -4.59
C GLU A 22 9.47 2.85 -5.42
N LYS A 23 10.78 2.55 -5.56
CA LYS A 23 11.24 1.37 -6.28
C LYS A 23 10.75 0.08 -5.59
N LEU A 24 10.88 0.00 -4.26
CA LEU A 24 10.43 -1.16 -3.50
C LEU A 24 8.93 -1.39 -3.65
N ILE A 25 8.11 -0.34 -3.58
CA ILE A 25 6.65 -0.43 -3.77
C ILE A 25 6.32 -1.00 -5.15
N LYS A 26 7.00 -0.53 -6.22
CA LYS A 26 6.81 -1.03 -7.58
C LYS A 26 7.18 -2.51 -7.76
N GLU A 27 8.08 -3.03 -6.94
CA GLU A 27 8.52 -4.42 -6.94
C GLU A 27 7.63 -5.35 -6.09
N ILE A 28 6.64 -4.80 -5.37
CA ILE A 28 5.73 -5.60 -4.54
C ILE A 28 4.50 -6.01 -5.37
N PRO A 29 4.34 -7.30 -5.72
CA PRO A 29 3.25 -7.76 -6.57
C PRO A 29 1.87 -7.65 -5.91
N GLU A 30 1.82 -7.67 -4.57
CA GLU A 30 0.59 -7.49 -3.81
C GLU A 30 0.04 -6.06 -3.90
N CYS A 31 0.88 -5.08 -4.25
CA CYS A 31 0.51 -3.68 -4.42
C CYS A 31 -0.10 -3.45 -5.81
N VAL A 32 -1.43 -3.46 -5.90
CA VAL A 32 -2.13 -3.38 -7.19
C VAL A 32 -2.39 -1.95 -7.65
N THR A 33 -2.31 -0.98 -6.74
CA THR A 33 -2.49 0.44 -7.06
C THR A 33 -1.72 1.24 -6.03
N CYS A 34 -0.97 2.24 -6.46
CA CYS A 34 -0.38 3.18 -5.55
C CYS A 34 -0.39 4.59 -6.14
N PHE A 35 -0.64 5.57 -5.28
CA PHE A 35 -0.65 6.98 -5.62
C PHE A 35 0.43 7.69 -4.83
N LYS A 36 1.20 8.53 -5.52
CA LYS A 36 2.01 9.56 -4.85
C LYS A 36 1.08 10.70 -4.50
N VAL A 37 1.06 11.11 -3.24
CA VAL A 37 0.12 12.13 -2.75
C VAL A 37 0.88 13.30 -2.13
N THR A 38 0.19 14.42 -1.97
CA THR A 38 0.68 15.53 -1.14
C THR A 38 0.01 15.45 0.22
N GLY A 39 0.78 15.56 1.30
CA GLY A 39 0.27 15.43 2.65
C GLY A 39 1.36 14.97 3.62
N ASP A 40 0.96 14.31 4.70
CA ASP A 40 1.91 13.75 5.68
C ASP A 40 2.54 12.43 5.21
N ASP A 41 1.81 11.66 4.38
CA ASP A 41 2.28 10.43 3.75
C ASP A 41 2.75 10.71 2.31
N ASP A 42 3.81 10.05 1.85
CA ASP A 42 4.33 10.20 0.49
C ASP A 42 3.53 9.37 -0.53
N PHE A 43 3.10 8.18 -0.09
CA PHE A 43 2.43 7.19 -0.92
C PHE A 43 1.20 6.62 -0.23
N VAL A 44 0.15 6.36 -1.02
CA VAL A 44 -1.03 5.61 -0.59
C VAL A 44 -1.23 4.45 -1.53
N CYS A 45 -1.04 3.24 -1.02
CA CYS A 45 -1.03 2.01 -1.79
C CYS A 45 -2.17 1.07 -1.37
N HIS A 46 -2.71 0.32 -2.32
CA HIS A 46 -3.75 -0.68 -2.12
C HIS A 46 -3.16 -2.07 -2.36
N PHE A 47 -3.28 -2.92 -1.35
CA PHE A 47 -2.74 -4.27 -1.32
C PHE A 47 -3.83 -5.34 -1.32
N TYR A 48 -3.58 -6.44 -2.04
CA TYR A 48 -4.35 -7.68 -1.96
C TYR A 48 -3.48 -8.75 -1.30
N LEU A 49 -3.98 -9.34 -0.21
CA LEU A 49 -3.18 -10.15 0.70
C LEU A 49 -3.93 -11.43 1.10
N ARG A 50 -3.17 -12.45 1.51
CA ARG A 50 -3.73 -13.75 1.90
C ARG A 50 -4.18 -13.79 3.36
N SER A 51 -3.49 -13.06 4.22
CA SER A 51 -3.75 -12.94 5.65
C SER A 51 -3.09 -11.67 6.21
N VAL A 52 -3.32 -11.38 7.49
CA VAL A 52 -2.63 -10.28 8.18
C VAL A 52 -1.14 -10.61 8.34
N ASP A 53 -0.76 -11.85 8.61
CA ASP A 53 0.67 -12.22 8.69
C ASP A 53 1.39 -11.98 7.34
N HIS A 54 0.69 -12.24 6.23
CA HIS A 54 1.22 -11.95 4.90
C HIS A 54 1.44 -10.44 4.67
N LEU A 55 0.60 -9.58 5.26
CA LEU A 55 0.84 -8.12 5.24
C LEU A 55 2.19 -7.81 5.87
N ASP A 56 2.44 -8.35 7.07
CA ASP A 56 3.68 -8.06 7.80
C ASP A 56 4.90 -8.53 7.00
N GLU A 57 4.83 -9.69 6.36
CA GLU A 57 5.88 -10.18 5.45
C GLU A 57 6.13 -9.24 4.27
N VAL A 58 5.06 -8.73 3.66
CA VAL A 58 5.15 -7.78 2.55
C VAL A 58 5.76 -6.45 3.00
N LEU A 59 5.34 -5.93 4.16
CA LEU A 59 5.80 -4.65 4.71
C LEU A 59 7.24 -4.71 5.26
N LYS A 60 7.79 -5.89 5.57
CA LYS A 60 9.21 -6.04 5.98
C LYS A 60 10.19 -5.39 5.00
N ARG A 61 9.88 -5.32 3.70
CA ARG A 61 10.73 -4.67 2.69
C ARG A 61 10.91 -3.18 2.93
N LEU A 62 9.87 -2.53 3.47
CA LEU A 62 9.81 -1.10 3.76
C LEU A 62 10.33 -0.75 5.15
N HIS A 63 10.46 -1.74 6.05
CA HIS A 63 10.97 -1.55 7.40
C HIS A 63 12.35 -0.87 7.38
N GLY A 64 12.49 0.17 8.21
CA GLY A 64 13.70 0.98 8.35
C GLY A 64 13.94 1.97 7.21
N LYS A 65 13.02 2.07 6.25
CA LYS A 65 13.08 3.01 5.12
C LYS A 65 11.85 3.91 5.05
N ALA A 66 10.74 3.46 5.61
CA ALA A 66 9.50 4.21 5.69
C ALA A 66 8.69 3.81 6.94
N ASP A 67 7.90 4.76 7.44
CA ASP A 67 6.81 4.51 8.36
C ASP A 67 5.57 4.10 7.57
N THR A 68 4.87 3.06 8.02
CA THR A 68 3.70 2.51 7.33
C THR A 68 2.48 2.52 8.24
N HIS A 69 1.38 3.08 7.75
CA HIS A 69 0.08 3.07 8.42
C HIS A 69 -0.90 2.21 7.64
N THR A 70 -1.32 1.09 8.22
CA THR A 70 -2.18 0.13 7.53
C THR A 70 -3.63 0.18 8.03
N SER A 71 -4.56 0.24 7.08
CA SER A 71 -6.00 0.14 7.29
C SER A 71 -6.54 -1.08 6.53
N ILE A 72 -7.07 -2.07 7.24
CA ILE A 72 -7.71 -3.23 6.62
C ILE A 72 -9.09 -2.85 6.09
N VAL A 73 -9.35 -3.16 4.82
CA VAL A 73 -10.63 -2.91 4.16
C VAL A 73 -11.61 -4.01 4.59
N LYS A 74 -12.63 -3.64 5.37
CA LYS A 74 -13.71 -4.56 5.76
C LYS A 74 -14.76 -4.77 4.67
N THR A 75 -15.12 -3.67 4.01
CA THR A 75 -16.13 -3.64 2.95
C THR A 75 -15.81 -2.48 2.01
N ALA A 76 -15.99 -2.70 0.71
CA ALA A 76 -15.95 -1.67 -0.31
C ALA A 76 -17.39 -1.44 -0.79
N PRO A 77 -18.11 -0.43 -0.26
CA PRO A 77 -19.52 -0.21 -0.57
C PRO A 77 -19.77 0.27 -2.01
N LEU A 78 -18.70 0.62 -2.73
CA LEU A 78 -18.74 1.06 -4.12
C LEU A 78 -17.56 0.43 -4.86
N ASP A 79 -17.84 -0.23 -5.98
CA ASP A 79 -16.80 -0.73 -6.88
C ASP A 79 -16.09 0.43 -7.58
N ARG A 80 -14.85 0.17 -8.03
CA ARG A 80 -14.12 1.12 -8.87
C ARG A 80 -14.93 1.40 -10.13
N ARG A 81 -15.36 2.65 -10.27
CA ARG A 81 -16.04 3.17 -11.46
C ARG A 81 -15.33 4.41 -11.97
N LEU A 82 -15.43 4.65 -13.27
CA LEU A 82 -14.97 5.89 -13.88
C LEU A 82 -15.92 7.04 -13.50
N PRO A 83 -15.42 8.29 -13.46
CA PRO A 83 -16.28 9.46 -13.30
C PRO A 83 -17.34 9.51 -14.42
N PRO A 84 -18.55 10.03 -14.13
CA PRO A 84 -19.50 10.34 -15.19
C PRO A 84 -18.89 11.39 -16.13
N LEU A 85 -19.13 11.23 -17.44
CA LEU A 85 -18.73 12.19 -18.47
C LEU A 85 -19.57 13.46 -18.41
#